data_AF-A0A4U8UCJ7-F1
#
_entry.id   AF-A0A4U8UCJ7-F1
#
_cell.length_a   1.000
_cell.length_b   1.000
_cell.length_c   1.000
_cell.angle_alpha   90.00
_cell.angle_beta   90.00
_cell.angle_gamma   90.00
#
_symmetry.space_group_name_H-M   'P 1'
#
loop_
_entity.id
_entity.type
_entity.pdbx_description
1 polymer ?
#
loop_
_entity_poly.entity_id
_entity_poly.type
_entity_poly.pdbx_seq_one_letter_code
_entity_poly.pdbx_strand_id
1 'polypeptide(L)'
;MKENYDLSSLKLDESIKIFITTYQIHNNINCVDITNEMLNYKTKYQYLAIFVEESQIKNLRDNQGLYNATREYLNKFVVAMEKRIEIEKTKQFNENDILKYLREHKEMRMRLKKVFDKNLTFVKEYYPDILKSWKYYQEFLRICEEG
;
A
#
# COMPACT_ATOMS: atom_id res chain seq x y z
N MET A 1 23.89 15.97 -6.73
CA MET A 1 24.47 16.09 -5.38
C MET A 1 23.79 15.06 -4.49
N LYS A 2 24.54 14.10 -3.92
CA LYS A 2 24.02 13.28 -2.82
C LYS A 2 24.18 14.13 -1.57
N GLU A 3 23.07 14.54 -0.95
CA GLU A 3 23.13 15.13 0.39
C GLU A 3 23.63 14.03 1.34
N ASN A 4 24.82 14.23 1.92
CA ASN A 4 25.31 13.42 3.02
C ASN A 4 24.56 13.88 4.26
N TYR A 5 23.47 13.20 4.60
CA TYR A 5 22.76 13.43 5.85
C TYR A 5 23.63 12.94 7.02
N ASP A 6 23.94 13.84 7.95
CA ASP A 6 24.54 13.44 9.23
C ASP A 6 23.48 12.70 10.07
N LEU A 7 23.71 11.41 10.29
CA LEU A 7 22.82 10.53 11.05
C LEU A 7 23.28 10.34 12.51
N SER A 8 24.29 11.08 12.96
CA SER A 8 24.81 11.01 14.33
C SER A 8 23.72 11.26 15.38
N SER A 9 22.75 12.12 15.08
CA SER A 9 21.62 12.47 15.94
C SER A 9 20.64 11.31 16.20
N LEU A 10 20.59 10.30 15.33
CA LEU A 10 19.72 9.12 15.51
C LEU A 10 20.19 8.19 16.62
N LYS A 11 21.41 8.38 17.14
CA LYS A 11 22.01 7.56 18.20
C LYS A 11 22.00 8.23 19.57
N LEU A 12 21.40 9.42 19.68
CA LEU A 12 21.27 10.13 20.95
C LEU A 12 20.13 9.52 21.76
N ASP A 13 20.37 9.25 23.05
CA ASP A 13 19.33 8.81 24.01
C ASP A 13 18.20 9.84 24.18
N GLU A 14 18.46 11.10 23.79
CA GLU A 14 17.48 12.19 23.80
C GLU A 14 16.62 12.25 22.53
N SER A 15 16.80 11.33 21.58
CA SER A 15 16.02 11.32 20.33
C SER A 15 14.55 10.96 20.58
N ILE A 16 13.65 11.64 19.85
CA ILE A 16 12.22 11.34 19.87
C ILE A 16 11.90 10.32 18.78
N LYS A 17 11.33 9.17 19.18
CA LYS A 17 10.90 8.14 18.23
C LYS A 17 9.50 8.44 17.71
N ILE A 18 9.40 8.64 16.40
CA ILE A 18 8.12 8.74 15.69
C ILE A 18 7.84 7.41 15.01
N PHE A 19 6.70 6.78 15.33
CA PHE A 19 6.23 5.57 14.66
C PHE A 19 5.21 5.95 13.60
N ILE A 20 5.44 5.53 12.36
CA ILE A 20 4.50 5.70 11.25
C ILE A 20 4.03 4.31 10.82
N THR A 21 2.74 4.06 10.94
CA THR A 21 2.19 2.70 10.90
C THR A 21 0.72 2.71 10.50
N THR A 22 0.08 1.54 10.59
CA THR A 22 -1.37 1.41 10.49
C THR A 22 -2.01 1.19 11.85
N TYR A 23 -3.24 1.68 12.06
CA TYR A 23 -4.01 1.51 13.31
C TYR A 23 -4.14 0.05 13.78
N GLN A 24 -4.02 -0.92 12.86
CA GLN A 24 -4.15 -2.35 13.14
C GLN A 24 -3.03 -2.92 14.03
N ILE A 25 -1.92 -2.18 14.21
CA ILE A 25 -0.71 -2.68 14.88
C ILE A 25 -0.66 -2.28 16.38
N HIS A 26 -1.52 -1.37 16.84
CA HIS A 26 -1.41 -0.79 18.18
C HIS A 26 -2.48 -1.30 19.16
N ASN A 27 -2.32 -2.54 19.63
CA ASN A 27 -3.05 -3.03 20.81
C ASN A 27 -2.19 -3.13 22.09
N ASN A 28 -0.88 -2.82 22.04
CA ASN A 28 0.04 -3.10 23.17
C ASN A 28 1.19 -2.08 23.37
N ILE A 29 1.05 -0.81 22.95
CA ILE A 29 2.14 0.17 23.06
C ILE A 29 1.64 1.43 23.78
N ASN A 30 2.36 1.89 24.82
CA ASN A 30 2.17 3.18 25.50
C ASN A 30 2.52 4.33 24.55
N CYS A 31 1.64 4.55 23.59
CA CYS A 31 1.83 5.52 22.51
C CYS A 31 0.63 6.47 22.44
N VAL A 32 0.93 7.72 22.11
CA VAL A 32 -0.06 8.77 21.85
C VAL A 32 -0.17 8.96 20.35
N ASP A 33 -1.40 8.93 19.83
CA ASP A 33 -1.68 9.28 18.43
C ASP A 33 -1.57 10.79 18.23
N ILE A 34 -0.62 11.21 17.40
CA ILE A 34 -0.37 12.61 17.05
C ILE A 34 -0.69 12.91 15.58
N THR A 35 -1.40 12.03 14.88
CA THR A 35 -1.64 12.14 13.44
C THR A 35 -2.32 13.46 13.08
N ASN A 36 -3.42 13.80 13.77
CA ASN A 36 -4.17 15.03 13.52
C ASN A 36 -3.45 16.28 14.04
N GLU A 37 -2.54 16.12 15.01
CA GLU A 37 -1.71 17.19 15.56
C GLU A 37 -0.59 17.58 14.58
N MET A 38 -0.02 16.59 13.91
CA MET A 38 1.12 16.76 12.99
C MET A 38 0.70 17.05 11.55
N LEU A 39 -0.41 16.49 11.05
CA LEU A 39 -0.78 16.63 9.65
C LEU A 39 -1.71 17.83 9.43
N ASN A 40 -1.42 18.60 8.37
CA ASN A 40 -2.19 19.79 8.00
C ASN A 40 -3.47 19.45 7.23
N TYR A 41 -3.66 18.19 6.86
CA TYR A 41 -4.79 17.69 6.11
C TYR A 41 -5.07 16.24 6.49
N LYS A 42 -6.32 15.81 6.25
CA LYS A 42 -6.69 14.42 6.40
C LYS A 42 -6.22 13.63 5.17
N THR A 43 -5.28 12.71 5.38
CA THR A 43 -4.82 11.80 4.32
C THR A 43 -5.99 10.93 3.80
N LYS A 44 -5.93 10.55 2.51
CA LYS A 44 -6.86 9.57 1.94
C LYS A 44 -6.61 8.14 2.44
N TYR A 45 -5.47 7.90 3.11
CA TYR A 45 -5.13 6.61 3.70
C TYR A 45 -5.66 6.55 5.14
N GLN A 46 -6.93 6.17 5.29
CA GLN A 46 -7.66 6.17 6.56
C GLN A 46 -7.02 5.35 7.69
N TYR A 47 -6.11 4.44 7.36
CA TYR A 47 -5.41 3.61 8.34
C TYR A 47 -4.07 4.17 8.78
N LEU A 48 -3.53 5.21 8.12
CA LEU A 48 -2.25 5.81 8.49
C LEU A 48 -2.37 6.42 9.88
N ALA A 49 -1.43 6.06 10.74
CA ALA A 49 -1.31 6.59 12.08
C ALA A 49 0.15 6.96 12.38
N ILE A 50 0.32 8.06 13.12
CA ILE A 50 1.60 8.59 13.57
C ILE A 50 1.57 8.64 15.08
N PHE A 51 2.46 7.88 15.71
CA PHE A 51 2.53 7.74 17.16
C PHE A 51 3.87 8.20 17.73
N VAL A 52 3.83 8.60 18.99
CA VAL A 52 5.00 8.87 19.82
C VAL A 52 4.83 8.17 21.16
N GLU A 53 5.92 7.71 21.77
CA GLU A 53 5.87 7.14 23.12
C GLU A 53 5.31 8.16 24.11
N GLU A 54 4.41 7.73 24.99
CA GLU A 54 3.77 8.61 25.97
C GLU A 54 4.79 9.30 26.88
N SER A 55 5.89 8.63 27.19
CA SER A 55 7.02 9.18 27.96
C SER A 55 7.71 10.37 27.27
N GLN A 56 7.61 10.49 25.94
CA GLN A 56 8.33 11.50 25.14
C GLN A 56 7.41 12.59 24.57
N ILE A 57 6.09 12.46 24.69
CA ILE A 57 5.15 13.43 24.10
C ILE A 57 5.34 14.85 24.65
N LYS A 58 5.66 14.96 25.94
CA LYS A 58 5.92 16.25 26.59
C LYS A 58 7.16 16.91 26.00
N ASN A 59 8.24 16.15 25.80
CA ASN A 59 9.47 16.66 25.20
C ASN A 59 9.25 17.16 23.77
N LEU A 60 8.37 16.50 23.00
CA LEU A 60 7.99 16.95 21.66
C LEU A 60 7.18 18.26 21.70
N ARG A 61 6.17 18.35 22.57
CA ARG A 61 5.24 19.49 22.63
C ARG A 61 5.86 20.74 23.27
N ASP A 62 6.71 20.57 24.26
CA ASP A 62 7.34 21.69 24.98
C ASP A 62 8.47 22.33 24.15
N ASN A 63 9.08 21.59 23.21
CA ASN A 63 10.10 22.11 22.31
C ASN A 63 9.49 22.59 20.99
N GLN A 64 9.11 23.87 20.93
CA GLN A 64 8.44 24.45 19.77
C GLN A 64 9.25 24.31 18.46
N GLY A 65 10.58 24.39 18.53
CA GLY A 65 11.45 24.24 17.36
C GLY A 65 11.39 22.82 16.79
N LEU A 66 11.56 21.82 17.67
CA LEU A 66 11.45 20.41 17.31
C LEU A 66 10.04 20.05 16.83
N TYR A 67 9.02 20.56 17.51
CA TYR A 67 7.61 20.38 17.14
C TYR A 67 7.35 20.86 15.70
N ASN A 68 7.74 22.10 15.40
CA ASN A 68 7.52 22.70 14.09
C ASN A 68 8.30 21.96 12.99
N ALA A 69 9.56 21.60 13.26
CA ALA A 69 10.38 20.83 12.32
C ALA A 69 9.79 19.44 12.05
N THR A 70 9.32 18.75 13.10
CA THR A 70 8.66 17.44 13.00
C THR A 70 7.39 17.54 12.18
N ARG A 71 6.55 18.54 12.46
CA ARG A 71 5.32 18.81 11.72
C ARG A 71 5.60 19.08 10.24
N GLU A 72 6.56 19.94 9.92
CA GLU A 72 6.94 20.25 8.54
C GLU A 72 7.44 19.01 7.79
N TYR A 73 8.32 18.24 8.42
CA TYR A 73 8.85 17.01 7.86
C TYR A 73 7.74 15.99 7.58
N LEU A 74 6.88 15.72 8.56
CA LEU A 74 5.80 14.73 8.42
C LEU A 74 4.82 15.11 7.31
N ASN A 75 4.47 16.39 7.17
CA ASN A 75 3.62 16.83 6.06
C ASN A 75 4.28 16.59 4.70
N LYS A 76 5.57 16.93 4.54
CA LYS A 76 6.32 16.68 3.30
C LYS A 76 6.44 15.18 3.02
N PHE A 77 6.72 14.39 4.06
CA PHE A 77 6.88 12.95 3.97
C PHE A 77 5.58 12.26 3.54
N VAL A 78 4.44 12.58 4.18
CA VAL A 78 3.15 11.99 3.81
C VAL A 78 2.81 12.34 2.36
N VAL A 79 2.96 13.60 1.94
CA VAL A 79 2.73 13.98 0.52
C VAL A 79 3.59 13.17 -0.45
N ALA A 80 4.88 12.99 -0.15
CA ALA A 80 5.78 12.21 -0.99
C ALA A 80 5.41 10.73 -1.01
N MET A 81 5.02 10.17 0.13
CA MET A 81 4.53 8.79 0.26
C MET A 81 3.27 8.59 -0.57
N GLU A 82 2.28 9.47 -0.46
CA GLU A 82 1.03 9.35 -1.22
C GLU A 82 1.28 9.36 -2.74
N LYS A 83 2.15 10.26 -3.22
CA LYS A 83 2.58 10.30 -4.62
C LYS A 83 3.27 9.00 -5.04
N ARG A 84 4.14 8.46 -4.19
CA ARG A 84 4.84 7.21 -4.48
C ARG A 84 3.87 6.04 -4.58
N ILE A 85 2.87 5.97 -3.70
CA ILE A 85 1.84 4.93 -3.76
C ILE A 85 1.06 5.00 -5.08
N GLU A 86 0.68 6.19 -5.54
CA GLU A 86 0.01 6.33 -6.83
C GLU A 86 0.89 5.85 -8.00
N ILE A 87 2.17 6.18 -7.99
CA ILE A 87 3.12 5.68 -9.00
C ILE A 87 3.19 4.14 -8.95
N GLU A 88 3.31 3.52 -7.77
CA GLU A 88 3.37 2.06 -7.69
C GLU A 88 2.05 1.40 -8.11
N LYS A 89 0.89 2.02 -7.86
CA LYS A 89 -0.40 1.55 -8.39
C LYS A 89 -0.43 1.52 -9.92
N THR A 90 0.21 2.49 -10.59
CA THR A 90 0.28 2.46 -12.07
C THR A 90 1.15 1.34 -12.63
N LYS A 91 2.05 0.76 -11.82
CA LYS A 91 2.89 -0.38 -12.21
C LYS A 91 2.25 -1.74 -11.87
N GLN A 92 1.18 -1.76 -11.09
CA GLN A 92 0.49 -3.00 -10.79
C GLN A 92 -0.10 -3.56 -12.09
N PHE A 93 0.24 -4.82 -12.38
CA PHE A 93 -0.39 -5.53 -13.47
C PHE A 93 -1.90 -5.55 -13.23
N ASN A 94 -2.65 -4.99 -14.17
CA ASN A 94 -4.09 -5.14 -14.19
C ASN A 94 -4.46 -6.36 -15.04
N GLU A 95 -5.75 -6.69 -15.08
CA GLU A 95 -6.22 -7.87 -15.78
C GLU A 95 -5.95 -7.80 -17.29
N ASN A 96 -5.90 -6.61 -17.90
CA ASN A 96 -5.53 -6.48 -19.31
C ASN A 96 -4.05 -6.79 -19.55
N ASP A 97 -3.16 -6.44 -18.62
CA ASP A 97 -1.75 -6.78 -18.73
C ASP A 97 -1.55 -8.30 -18.64
N ILE A 98 -2.29 -8.97 -17.74
CA ILE A 98 -2.31 -10.43 -17.62
C ILE A 98 -2.83 -11.06 -18.92
N LEU A 99 -3.95 -10.55 -19.48
CA LEU A 99 -4.52 -11.06 -20.72
C LEU A 99 -3.58 -10.86 -21.91
N LYS A 100 -2.89 -9.71 -21.99
CA LYS A 100 -1.87 -9.45 -23.01
C LYS A 100 -0.71 -10.44 -22.91
N TYR A 101 -0.18 -10.63 -21.71
CA TYR A 101 0.86 -11.62 -21.47
C TYR A 101 0.41 -13.01 -21.90
N LEU A 102 -0.79 -13.43 -21.48
CA LEU A 102 -1.35 -14.72 -21.85
C LEU A 102 -1.55 -14.84 -23.35
N ARG A 103 -1.94 -13.76 -24.08
CA ARG A 103 -2.08 -13.70 -25.55
C ARG A 103 -0.75 -13.98 -26.27
N GLU A 104 0.36 -13.46 -25.74
CA GLU A 104 1.69 -13.66 -26.31
C GLU A 104 2.30 -15.03 -25.94
N HIS A 105 1.84 -15.68 -24.86
CA HIS A 105 2.45 -16.90 -24.31
C HIS A 105 1.51 -18.12 -24.34
N LYS A 106 1.48 -18.80 -25.49
CA LYS A 106 0.57 -19.95 -25.75
C LYS A 106 0.64 -21.07 -24.74
N GLU A 107 1.84 -21.51 -24.37
CA GLU A 107 2.00 -22.62 -23.42
C GLU A 107 1.39 -22.27 -22.06
N MET A 108 1.62 -21.04 -21.59
CA MET A 108 1.08 -20.52 -20.34
C MET A 108 -0.45 -20.39 -20.39
N ARG A 109 -0.99 -19.84 -21.49
CA ARG A 109 -2.46 -19.74 -21.70
C ARG A 109 -3.12 -21.12 -21.60
N MET A 110 -2.55 -22.13 -22.26
CA MET A 110 -3.14 -23.47 -22.30
C MET A 110 -3.01 -24.20 -20.97
N ARG A 111 -1.91 -23.99 -20.24
CA ARG A 111 -1.75 -24.52 -18.88
C ARG A 111 -2.80 -23.94 -17.94
N LEU A 112 -3.01 -22.63 -17.99
CA LEU A 112 -4.03 -21.95 -17.18
C LEU A 112 -5.45 -22.41 -17.56
N LYS A 113 -5.73 -22.57 -18.86
CA LYS A 113 -7.03 -23.08 -19.33
C LYS A 113 -7.34 -24.45 -18.73
N LYS A 114 -6.38 -25.37 -18.72
CA LYS A 114 -6.54 -26.71 -18.10
C LYS A 114 -6.86 -26.62 -16.60
N VAL A 115 -6.23 -25.69 -15.88
CA VAL A 115 -6.52 -25.45 -14.46
C VAL A 115 -7.95 -24.96 -14.27
N PHE A 116 -8.42 -24.00 -15.08
CA PHE A 116 -9.79 -23.52 -15.00
C PHE A 116 -10.82 -24.57 -15.41
N ASP A 117 -10.57 -25.32 -16.48
CA ASP A 117 -11.48 -26.37 -16.95
C ASP A 117 -11.68 -27.46 -15.90
N LYS A 118 -10.66 -27.76 -15.07
CA LYS A 118 -10.77 -28.69 -13.95
C LYS A 118 -11.51 -28.09 -12.75
N ASN A 119 -11.14 -26.87 -12.34
CA ASN A 119 -11.61 -26.31 -11.07
C ASN A 119 -12.97 -25.62 -11.17
N LEU A 120 -13.39 -25.19 -12.37
CA LEU A 120 -14.64 -24.47 -12.57
C LEU A 120 -15.80 -25.36 -13.01
N THR A 121 -15.64 -26.68 -13.09
CA THR A 121 -16.69 -27.62 -13.55
C THR A 121 -18.01 -27.43 -12.81
N PHE A 122 -17.96 -27.42 -11.48
CA PHE A 122 -19.15 -27.23 -10.64
C PHE A 122 -19.81 -25.86 -10.88
N VAL A 123 -19.01 -24.80 -11.00
CA VAL A 123 -19.53 -23.45 -11.26
C VAL A 123 -20.15 -23.35 -12.65
N LYS A 124 -19.56 -24.00 -13.66
CA LYS A 124 -20.12 -24.08 -15.02
C LYS A 124 -21.47 -24.79 -15.05
N GLU A 125 -21.66 -25.82 -14.23
CA GLU A 125 -22.88 -26.62 -14.18
C GLU A 125 -24.01 -25.89 -13.43
N TYR A 126 -23.73 -25.37 -12.23
CA TYR A 126 -24.77 -24.85 -11.34
C TYR A 126 -24.92 -23.33 -11.38
N TYR A 127 -23.88 -22.59 -11.79
CA TYR A 127 -23.86 -21.13 -11.77
C TYR A 127 -23.25 -20.52 -13.05
N PRO A 128 -23.71 -20.92 -14.25
CA PRO A 128 -23.13 -20.44 -15.51
C PRO A 128 -23.24 -18.92 -15.67
N ASP A 129 -24.28 -18.29 -15.11
CA ASP A 129 -24.48 -16.85 -15.21
C ASP A 129 -23.45 -16.05 -14.40
N ILE A 130 -22.92 -16.63 -13.30
CA ILE A 130 -21.79 -16.04 -12.56
C ILE A 130 -20.55 -16.01 -13.47
N LEU A 131 -20.25 -17.08 -14.18
CA LEU A 131 -19.10 -17.11 -15.09
C LEU A 131 -19.26 -16.15 -16.27
N LYS A 132 -20.47 -15.98 -16.79
CA LYS A 132 -20.75 -14.98 -17.85
C LYS A 132 -20.47 -13.55 -17.38
N SER A 133 -20.69 -13.26 -16.09
CA SER A 133 -20.40 -11.94 -15.51
C SER A 133 -18.90 -11.63 -15.39
N TRP A 134 -18.03 -12.65 -15.45
CA TRP A 134 -16.58 -12.48 -15.32
C TRP A 134 -15.95 -12.00 -16.62
N LYS A 135 -16.01 -10.69 -16.87
CA LYS A 135 -15.50 -10.02 -18.08
C LYS A 135 -14.13 -10.54 -18.54
N TYR A 136 -13.14 -10.56 -17.63
CA TYR A 136 -11.77 -10.96 -17.99
C TYR A 136 -11.61 -12.46 -18.22
N TYR A 137 -12.42 -13.30 -17.58
CA TYR A 137 -12.46 -14.73 -17.86
C TYR A 137 -13.02 -15.00 -19.26
N GLN A 138 -14.06 -14.28 -19.67
CA GLN A 138 -14.62 -14.39 -21.02
C GLN A 138 -13.60 -13.98 -22.08
N GLU A 139 -12.87 -12.89 -21.86
CA GLU A 139 -11.80 -12.47 -22.77
C GLU A 139 -10.65 -13.48 -22.80
N PHE A 140 -10.27 -14.06 -21.66
CA PHE A 140 -9.30 -15.15 -21.60
C PHE A 140 -9.72 -16.37 -22.44
N LEU A 141 -11.00 -16.76 -22.41
CA LEU A 141 -11.50 -17.87 -23.22
C LEU A 141 -11.37 -17.57 -24.72
N ARG A 142 -11.69 -16.35 -25.17
CA ARG A 142 -11.49 -15.93 -26.57
C ARG A 142 -10.02 -16.02 -26.99
N ILE A 143 -9.11 -15.53 -26.15
CA ILE A 143 -7.66 -15.63 -26.40
C ILE A 143 -7.21 -17.10 -26.52
N CYS A 144 -7.86 -18.03 -25.81
CA CYS A 144 -7.56 -19.45 -25.94
C CYS A 144 -8.03 -20.06 -27.27
N GLU A 145 -9.00 -19.44 -27.94
CA GLU A 145 -9.52 -19.86 -29.24
C GLU A 145 -8.68 -19.31 -30.41
N GLU A 146 -7.88 -18.25 -30.19
CA GLU A 146 -7.13 -17.52 -31.23
C GLU A 146 -5.91 -18.26 -31.84
N GLY A 147 -5.61 -19.50 -31.43
CA GLY A 147 -4.54 -20.32 -32.04
C GLY A 147 -3.16 -20.10 -31.45
#